data_AF-A0A949Y5M5-F1
#
_entry.id   AF-A0A949Y5M5-F1
#
_cell.length_a   1.000
_cell.length_b   1.000
_cell.length_c   1.000
_cell.angle_alpha   90.00
_cell.angle_beta   90.00
_cell.angle_gamma   90.00
#
_symmetry.space_group_name_H-M   'P 1'
#
loop_
_entity.id
_entity.type
_entity.pdbx_description
1 polymer ?
#
loop_
_entity_poly.entity_id
_entity_poly.type
_entity_poly.pdbx_seq_one_letter_code
_entity_poly.pdbx_strand_id
1 'polypeptide(L)'
;MSTKRRKLRSSALYKQTRAPARQPLAIPVRWLKQLIAVFLLPIAWILTRAFFCSFSQVTIKHAFWVSEEFWFFSLGAVLWLIAFVGLPKPMVMYVFGHELTHALWVWVMGGKVREFRIGRDGGHIVTDKTNFWIALAPYFCPIYSVLIFGIYGGLGLFIDLEPYHRWLFGCVGFTWMFHITFTLWMLWNGQSDLIEHGTFFSMMVIYLMNFIVLSFMLILASRDVTFNSFGKELLAGAMDFSDWVMRLVGAKQG
;
A
#
# COMPACT_ATOMS: atom_id res chain seq x y z
N MET A 1 50.28 2.59 63.55
CA MET A 1 50.87 3.96 63.50
C MET A 1 50.34 4.62 62.22
N SER A 2 49.20 5.30 62.24
CA SER A 2 48.98 6.71 62.59
C SER A 2 49.83 7.70 61.78
N THR A 3 49.18 8.41 60.85
CA THR A 3 49.10 9.88 60.67
C THR A 3 48.96 10.19 59.16
N LYS A 4 48.25 11.21 58.66
CA LYS A 4 47.25 12.17 59.14
C LYS A 4 46.62 12.78 57.87
N ARG A 5 45.32 13.03 57.89
CA ARG A 5 44.59 13.88 56.92
C ARG A 5 45.28 15.25 56.73
N ARG A 6 45.29 15.76 55.51
CA ARG A 6 45.16 17.21 55.24
C ARG A 6 44.01 17.43 54.25
N LYS A 7 43.04 18.23 54.70
CA LYS A 7 41.76 18.53 54.07
C LYS A 7 41.86 19.91 53.39
N LEU A 8 41.01 20.11 52.38
CA LEU A 8 40.52 21.39 51.82
C LEU A 8 41.49 22.05 50.82
N ARG A 9 41.07 22.58 49.67
CA ARG A 9 39.80 23.25 49.33
C ARG A 9 39.76 23.43 47.79
N SER A 10 38.54 23.62 47.26
CA SER A 10 38.27 24.44 46.07
C SER A 10 38.52 23.84 44.68
N SER A 11 37.50 23.15 44.15
CA SER A 11 37.09 23.30 42.74
C SER A 11 35.57 23.15 42.58
N ALA A 12 34.82 23.79 43.48
CA ALA A 12 33.42 24.13 43.24
C ALA A 12 33.40 25.49 42.54
N LEU A 13 33.75 25.53 41.26
CA LEU A 13 33.53 26.69 40.41
C LEU A 13 33.34 26.22 38.97
N TYR A 14 32.21 26.64 38.42
CA TYR A 14 31.77 26.48 37.03
C TYR A 14 30.97 25.21 36.66
N LYS A 15 29.89 24.93 37.41
CA LYS A 15 28.66 24.50 36.73
C LYS A 15 28.06 25.74 36.07
N GLN A 16 28.49 26.01 34.84
CA GLN A 16 27.81 26.93 33.96
C GLN A 16 26.42 26.34 33.72
N THR A 17 25.40 26.88 34.39
CA THR A 17 24.01 26.71 34.01
C THR A 17 23.84 27.35 32.63
N ARG A 18 24.14 26.60 31.57
CA ARG A 18 23.61 26.91 30.25
C ARG A 18 22.10 26.96 30.42
N ALA A 19 21.51 28.12 30.15
CA ALA A 19 20.07 28.22 29.94
C ALA A 19 19.65 27.08 28.99
N PRO A 20 18.52 26.38 29.23
CA PRO A 20 18.08 25.37 28.31
C PRO A 20 17.98 26.01 26.93
N ALA A 21 18.82 25.54 25.99
CA ALA A 21 18.71 25.96 24.61
C ALA A 21 17.25 25.73 24.21
N ARG A 22 16.57 26.77 23.72
CA ARG A 22 15.22 26.62 23.17
C ARG A 22 15.32 25.51 22.13
N GLN A 23 14.85 24.32 22.47
CA GLN A 23 14.73 23.26 21.49
C GLN A 23 13.78 23.82 20.43
N PRO A 24 14.20 23.94 19.16
CA PRO A 24 13.25 24.31 18.12
C PRO A 24 12.08 23.35 18.23
N LEU A 25 10.86 23.87 18.12
CA LEU A 25 9.63 23.09 18.23
C LEU A 25 9.64 22.03 17.12
N ALA A 26 10.26 20.88 17.38
CA ALA A 26 10.45 19.82 16.42
C ALA A 26 9.16 19.00 16.44
N ILE A 27 8.24 19.33 15.52
CA ILE A 27 7.04 18.53 15.30
C ILE A 27 7.53 17.13 14.91
N PRO A 28 7.20 16.07 15.67
CA PRO A 28 7.63 14.73 15.31
C PRO A 28 7.01 14.38 13.95
N VAL A 29 7.83 13.92 13.00
CA VAL A 29 7.43 13.63 11.61
C VAL A 29 6.18 12.75 11.52
N ARG A 30 5.95 11.90 12.53
CA ARG A 30 4.74 11.08 12.66
C ARG A 30 3.45 11.90 12.72
N TRP A 31 3.42 13.03 13.45
CA TRP A 31 2.23 13.89 13.53
C TRP A 31 1.92 14.57 12.19
N LEU A 32 2.96 14.99 11.47
CA LEU A 32 2.81 15.53 10.11
C LEU A 32 2.21 14.47 9.18
N LYS A 33 2.68 13.21 9.24
CA LYS A 33 2.13 12.11 8.45
C LYS A 33 0.66 11.85 8.78
N GLN A 34 0.25 11.92 10.05
CA GLN A 34 -1.16 11.77 10.41
C GLN A 34 -2.03 12.93 9.88
N LEU A 35 -1.52 14.16 9.93
CA LEU A 35 -2.22 15.31 9.34
C LEU A 35 -2.37 15.13 7.82
N ILE A 36 -1.32 14.69 7.13
CA ILE A 36 -1.37 14.34 5.70
C ILE A 36 -2.45 13.29 5.45
N ALA A 37 -2.52 12.25 6.29
CA ALA A 37 -3.52 11.18 6.15
C ALA A 37 -4.96 11.69 6.26
N VAL A 38 -5.23 12.74 7.05
CA VAL A 38 -6.55 13.38 7.10
C VAL A 38 -6.89 14.05 5.77
N PHE A 39 -5.93 14.72 5.13
CA PHE A 39 -6.13 15.32 3.80
C PHE A 39 -6.21 14.30 2.66
N LEU A 40 -5.81 13.06 2.90
CA LEU A 40 -6.00 11.95 1.96
C LEU A 40 -7.43 11.37 2.00
N LEU A 41 -8.22 11.63 3.05
CA LEU A 41 -9.60 11.12 3.17
C LEU A 41 -10.51 11.57 2.01
N PRO A 42 -10.54 12.86 1.60
CA PRO A 42 -11.30 13.28 0.43
C PRO A 42 -10.87 12.56 -0.84
N ILE A 43 -9.55 12.38 -1.04
CA ILE A 43 -9.00 11.70 -2.21
C ILE A 43 -9.45 10.24 -2.22
N ALA A 44 -9.39 9.57 -1.06
CA ALA A 44 -9.87 8.21 -0.90
C ALA A 44 -11.35 8.10 -1.22
N TRP A 45 -12.18 9.01 -0.71
CA TRP A 45 -13.60 9.05 -1.01
C TRP A 45 -13.89 9.24 -2.50
N ILE A 46 -13.21 10.18 -3.16
CA ILE A 46 -13.37 10.45 -4.61
C ILE A 46 -13.01 9.20 -5.43
N LEU A 47 -11.86 8.59 -5.13
CA LEU A 47 -11.39 7.39 -5.85
C LEU A 47 -12.35 6.22 -5.65
N THR A 48 -12.82 6.00 -4.43
CA THR A 48 -13.77 4.93 -4.10
C THR A 48 -15.10 5.14 -4.79
N ARG A 49 -15.63 6.37 -4.78
CA ARG A 49 -16.84 6.73 -5.52
C ARG A 49 -16.65 6.45 -7.01
N ALA A 50 -15.55 6.92 -7.61
CA ALA A 50 -15.28 6.73 -9.04
C ALA A 50 -15.18 5.25 -9.42
N PHE A 51 -14.53 4.44 -8.58
CA PHE A 51 -14.49 2.98 -8.74
C PHE A 51 -15.89 2.36 -8.73
N PHE A 52 -16.70 2.62 -7.70
CA PHE A 52 -18.03 2.01 -7.59
C PHE A 52 -19.01 2.55 -8.64
N CYS A 53 -18.94 3.82 -9.03
CA CYS A 53 -19.74 4.38 -10.13
C CYS A 53 -19.37 3.71 -11.46
N SER A 54 -18.08 3.60 -11.78
CA SER A 54 -17.63 2.91 -13.00
C SER A 54 -18.01 1.43 -12.98
N PHE A 55 -17.74 0.74 -11.88
CA PHE A 55 -18.05 -0.68 -11.72
C PHE A 55 -19.55 -0.95 -11.83
N SER A 56 -20.39 -0.15 -11.17
CA SER A 56 -21.85 -0.30 -11.22
C SER A 56 -22.43 0.00 -12.60
N GLN A 57 -21.90 1.00 -13.32
CA GLN A 57 -22.34 1.29 -14.69
C GLN A 57 -22.09 0.10 -15.62
N VAL A 58 -20.90 -0.51 -15.58
CA VAL A 58 -20.58 -1.67 -16.45
C VAL A 58 -21.30 -2.93 -16.00
N THR A 59 -21.42 -3.14 -14.70
CA THR A 59 -22.23 -4.22 -14.12
C THR A 59 -23.66 -4.10 -14.63
N ILE A 60 -24.37 -3.02 -14.31
CA ILE A 60 -25.81 -2.88 -14.58
C ILE A 60 -26.13 -2.75 -16.06
N LYS A 61 -25.38 -1.94 -16.82
CA LYS A 61 -25.73 -1.61 -18.22
C LYS A 61 -25.14 -2.57 -19.25
N HIS A 62 -23.98 -3.15 -18.97
CA HIS A 62 -23.21 -3.94 -19.95
C HIS A 62 -23.07 -5.40 -19.53
N ALA A 63 -23.75 -5.80 -18.45
CA ALA A 63 -23.73 -7.15 -17.92
C ALA A 63 -22.30 -7.68 -17.79
N PHE A 64 -21.40 -6.90 -17.16
CA PHE A 64 -19.99 -7.26 -16.96
C PHE A 64 -19.79 -8.69 -16.44
N TRP A 65 -20.73 -9.15 -15.59
CA TRP A 65 -20.76 -10.51 -15.04
C TRP A 65 -20.98 -11.61 -16.09
N VAL A 66 -21.30 -11.30 -17.34
CA VAL A 66 -21.44 -12.27 -18.43
C VAL A 66 -20.09 -12.54 -19.11
N SER A 67 -19.11 -11.64 -18.93
CA SER A 67 -17.79 -11.78 -19.55
C SER A 67 -17.02 -13.00 -19.03
N GLU A 68 -16.27 -13.68 -19.90
CA GLU A 68 -15.42 -14.81 -19.50
C GLU A 68 -14.33 -14.34 -18.53
N GLU A 69 -13.81 -13.14 -18.76
CA GLU A 69 -12.78 -12.47 -17.96
C GLU A 69 -13.21 -12.35 -16.49
N PHE A 70 -14.45 -11.89 -16.25
CA PHE A 70 -15.01 -11.78 -14.90
C PHE A 70 -15.11 -13.14 -14.21
N TRP A 71 -15.61 -14.17 -14.91
CA TRP A 71 -15.78 -15.50 -14.33
C TRP A 71 -14.45 -16.19 -14.04
N PHE A 72 -13.48 -16.10 -14.94
CA PHE A 72 -12.15 -16.68 -14.71
C PHE A 72 -11.42 -15.97 -13.58
N PHE A 73 -11.45 -14.64 -13.54
CA PHE A 73 -10.91 -13.88 -12.39
C PHE A 73 -11.56 -14.31 -11.08
N SER A 74 -12.90 -14.39 -11.06
CA SER A 74 -13.66 -14.80 -9.88
C SER A 74 -13.33 -16.23 -9.46
N LEU A 75 -13.19 -17.15 -10.42
CA LEU A 75 -12.77 -18.52 -10.17
C LEU A 75 -11.39 -18.57 -9.50
N GLY A 76 -10.40 -17.86 -10.04
CA GLY A 76 -9.06 -17.76 -9.44
C GLY A 76 -9.10 -17.22 -8.01
N ALA A 77 -9.86 -16.14 -7.80
CA ALA A 77 -10.03 -15.54 -6.48
C ALA A 77 -10.68 -16.50 -5.47
N VAL A 78 -11.76 -17.18 -5.86
CA VAL A 78 -12.45 -18.18 -5.02
C VAL A 78 -11.55 -19.37 -4.72
N LEU A 79 -10.82 -19.90 -5.72
CA LEU A 79 -9.87 -21.00 -5.52
C LEU A 79 -8.79 -20.63 -4.49
N TRP A 80 -8.27 -19.41 -4.56
CA TRP A 80 -7.34 -18.94 -3.54
C TRP A 80 -8.01 -18.81 -2.16
N LEU A 81 -9.22 -18.26 -2.05
CA LEU A 81 -9.92 -18.17 -0.76
C LEU A 81 -10.12 -19.54 -0.11
N ILE A 82 -10.52 -20.53 -0.92
CA ILE A 82 -10.63 -21.93 -0.47
C ILE A 82 -9.28 -22.43 0.02
N ALA A 83 -8.20 -22.20 -0.73
CA ALA A 83 -6.86 -22.60 -0.31
C ALA A 83 -6.40 -21.88 0.97
N PHE A 84 -6.67 -20.57 1.11
CA PHE A 84 -6.26 -19.77 2.26
C PHE A 84 -6.93 -20.21 3.57
N VAL A 85 -8.18 -20.65 3.49
CA VAL A 85 -8.95 -21.15 4.62
C VAL A 85 -8.69 -22.65 4.88
N GLY A 86 -8.63 -23.45 3.82
CA GLY A 86 -8.57 -24.92 3.90
C GLY A 86 -7.18 -25.52 3.98
N LEU A 87 -6.12 -24.81 3.57
CA LEU A 87 -4.74 -25.29 3.57
C LEU A 87 -3.85 -24.50 4.55
N PRO A 88 -2.70 -25.05 4.96
CA PRO A 88 -1.68 -24.28 5.67
C PRO A 88 -1.25 -23.06 4.86
N LYS A 89 -1.18 -21.90 5.51
CA LYS A 89 -0.82 -20.64 4.87
C LYS A 89 0.59 -20.76 4.26
N PRO A 90 0.80 -20.45 2.97
CA PRO A 90 2.10 -20.57 2.32
C PRO A 90 3.02 -19.39 2.72
N MET A 91 3.43 -19.36 4.00
CA MET A 91 4.18 -18.25 4.60
C MET A 91 5.48 -17.94 3.86
N VAL A 92 6.22 -18.97 3.42
CA VAL A 92 7.49 -18.77 2.69
C VAL A 92 7.27 -18.03 1.37
N MET A 93 6.21 -18.40 0.62
CA MET A 93 5.86 -17.71 -0.63
C MET A 93 5.47 -16.26 -0.33
N TYR A 94 4.69 -16.03 0.73
CA TYR A 94 4.34 -14.67 1.12
C TYR A 94 5.59 -13.85 1.49
N VAL A 95 6.44 -14.35 2.39
CA VAL A 95 7.65 -13.65 2.86
C VAL A 95 8.59 -13.37 1.69
N PHE A 96 8.77 -14.33 0.78
CA PHE A 96 9.56 -14.11 -0.44
C PHE A 96 9.03 -12.93 -1.25
N GLY A 97 7.72 -12.91 -1.52
CA GLY A 97 7.09 -11.81 -2.27
C GLY A 97 7.19 -10.47 -1.54
N HIS A 98 7.08 -10.48 -0.21
CA HIS A 98 7.20 -9.30 0.64
C HIS A 98 8.59 -8.67 0.54
N GLU A 99 9.64 -9.45 0.82
CA GLU A 99 11.02 -8.96 0.75
C GLU A 99 11.44 -8.62 -0.67
N LEU A 100 11.00 -9.39 -1.68
CA LEU A 100 11.28 -9.09 -3.08
C LEU A 100 10.69 -7.73 -3.48
N THR A 101 9.49 -7.43 -3.01
CA THR A 101 8.85 -6.15 -3.29
C THR A 101 9.60 -4.98 -2.66
N HIS A 102 10.06 -5.13 -1.42
CA HIS A 102 10.97 -4.16 -0.79
C HIS A 102 12.22 -3.93 -1.64
N ALA A 103 12.88 -5.02 -2.06
CA ALA A 103 14.10 -4.96 -2.86
C ALA A 103 13.89 -4.24 -4.21
N LEU A 104 12.79 -4.55 -4.91
CA LEU A 104 12.45 -3.89 -6.17
C LEU A 104 12.22 -2.39 -5.98
N TRP A 105 11.51 -1.98 -4.93
CA TRP A 105 11.27 -0.57 -4.64
C TRP A 105 12.53 0.17 -4.21
N VAL A 106 13.46 -0.49 -3.51
CA VAL A 106 14.80 0.05 -3.26
C VAL A 106 15.49 0.37 -4.57
N TRP A 107 15.51 -0.56 -5.54
CA TRP A 107 16.15 -0.34 -6.84
C TRP A 107 15.47 0.76 -7.67
N VAL A 108 14.13 0.76 -7.73
CA VAL A 108 13.35 1.81 -8.41
C VAL A 108 13.66 3.19 -7.84
N MET A 109 13.87 3.27 -6.53
CA MET A 109 14.23 4.51 -5.84
C MET A 109 15.73 4.81 -5.90
N GLY A 110 16.54 4.03 -6.63
CA GLY A 110 17.97 4.22 -6.79
C GLY A 110 18.79 3.94 -5.51
N GLY A 111 18.36 2.98 -4.70
CA GLY A 111 19.12 2.43 -3.58
C GLY A 111 19.78 1.09 -3.92
N LYS A 112 20.49 0.51 -2.96
CA LYS A 112 21.17 -0.79 -3.08
C LYS A 112 20.71 -1.76 -2.01
N VAL A 113 20.38 -2.97 -2.43
CA VAL A 113 20.12 -4.11 -1.56
C VAL A 113 21.43 -4.86 -1.36
N ARG A 114 21.90 -4.95 -0.12
CA ARG A 114 23.16 -5.62 0.26
C ARG A 114 22.94 -7.06 0.66
N GLU A 115 21.80 -7.34 1.29
CA GLU A 115 21.46 -8.66 1.80
C GLU A 115 19.96 -8.89 1.63
N PHE A 116 19.61 -10.14 1.34
CA PHE A 116 18.25 -10.59 1.11
C PHE A 116 18.09 -11.94 1.79
N ARG A 117 17.29 -12.01 2.86
CA ARG A 117 17.06 -13.23 3.64
C ARG A 117 15.59 -13.56 3.74
N ILE A 118 15.29 -14.85 3.57
CA ILE A 118 13.95 -15.41 3.68
C ILE A 118 14.00 -16.64 4.58
N GLY A 119 13.04 -16.73 5.48
CA GLY A 119 12.80 -17.88 6.34
C GLY A 119 11.31 -18.19 6.47
N ARG A 120 11.01 -19.24 7.23
CA ARG A 120 9.63 -19.65 7.54
C ARG A 120 8.95 -18.70 8.53
N ASP A 121 9.75 -18.10 9.42
CA ASP A 121 9.28 -17.23 10.50
C ASP A 121 9.33 -15.73 10.14
N GLY A 122 9.88 -15.39 8.97
CA GLY A 122 10.02 -14.02 8.50
C GLY A 122 11.15 -13.85 7.49
N GLY A 123 11.34 -12.62 7.03
CA GLY A 123 12.40 -12.22 6.10
C GLY A 123 12.91 -10.84 6.46
N HIS A 124 13.99 -10.42 5.80
CA HIS A 124 14.42 -9.03 5.79
C HIS A 124 15.35 -8.76 4.62
N ILE A 125 15.41 -7.50 4.23
CA ILE A 125 16.45 -6.95 3.38
C ILE A 125 17.33 -5.96 4.15
N VAL A 126 18.62 -5.92 3.81
CA VAL A 126 19.52 -4.86 4.27
C VAL A 126 19.75 -3.90 3.10
N THR A 127 19.40 -2.64 3.29
CA THR A 127 19.41 -1.59 2.24
C THR A 127 20.06 -0.31 2.75
N ASP A 128 20.60 0.49 1.83
CA ASP A 128 21.11 1.84 2.10
C ASP A 128 20.04 2.95 1.98
N LYS A 129 18.81 2.58 1.60
CA LYS A 129 17.69 3.49 1.40
C LYS A 129 16.43 2.96 2.08
N THR A 130 15.80 3.83 2.87
CA THR A 130 14.50 3.58 3.52
C THR A 130 13.59 4.79 3.37
N ASN A 131 12.31 4.54 3.10
CA ASN A 131 11.23 5.53 3.11
C ASN A 131 9.88 4.78 3.15
N PHE A 132 8.78 5.53 3.28
CA PHE A 132 7.45 4.92 3.39
C PHE A 132 6.97 4.23 2.11
N TRP A 133 7.46 4.64 0.94
CA TRP A 133 7.11 3.94 -0.30
C TRP A 133 7.69 2.53 -0.31
N ILE A 134 8.96 2.40 0.07
CA ILE A 134 9.62 1.11 0.20
C ILE A 134 8.90 0.30 1.29
N ALA A 135 8.79 0.84 2.50
CA ALA A 135 8.19 0.15 3.64
C ALA A 135 6.75 -0.34 3.38
N LEU A 136 5.95 0.43 2.63
CA LEU A 136 4.55 0.06 2.36
C LEU A 136 4.36 -0.69 1.03
N ALA A 137 5.38 -0.79 0.18
CA ALA A 137 5.28 -1.40 -1.14
C ALA A 137 4.69 -2.81 -1.14
N PRO A 138 5.10 -3.74 -0.25
CA PRO A 138 4.54 -5.09 -0.23
C PRO A 138 3.03 -5.15 0.01
N TYR A 139 2.45 -4.13 0.63
CA TYR A 139 1.03 -4.09 0.96
C TYR A 139 0.16 -3.56 -0.17
N PHE A 140 0.74 -2.91 -1.18
CA PHE A 140 -0.02 -2.36 -2.32
C PHE A 140 0.47 -2.84 -3.69
N CYS A 141 1.67 -3.41 -3.78
CA CYS A 141 2.22 -3.95 -5.02
C CYS A 141 1.98 -5.47 -5.06
N PRO A 142 0.99 -5.96 -5.84
CA PRO A 142 0.69 -7.38 -5.95
C PRO A 142 1.74 -8.08 -6.81
N ILE A 143 2.94 -8.30 -6.26
CA ILE A 143 4.12 -8.70 -7.04
C ILE A 143 3.88 -9.93 -7.92
N TYR A 144 3.12 -10.91 -7.44
CA TYR A 144 2.78 -12.10 -8.22
C TYR A 144 1.86 -11.79 -9.41
N SER A 145 0.89 -10.90 -9.27
CA SER A 145 0.06 -10.44 -10.40
C SER A 145 0.91 -9.65 -11.40
N VAL A 146 1.84 -8.81 -10.93
CA VAL A 146 2.78 -8.08 -11.79
C VAL A 146 3.67 -9.05 -12.58
N LEU A 147 4.20 -10.08 -11.92
CA LEU A 147 5.00 -11.13 -12.58
C LEU A 147 4.19 -11.89 -13.62
N ILE A 148 2.93 -12.25 -13.33
CA ILE A 148 2.04 -12.90 -14.29
C ILE A 148 1.82 -12.02 -15.52
N PHE A 149 1.52 -10.74 -15.34
CA PHE A 149 1.38 -9.80 -16.46
C PHE A 149 2.68 -9.65 -17.25
N GLY A 150 3.82 -9.56 -16.57
CA GLY A 150 5.14 -9.45 -17.21
C GLY A 150 5.48 -10.69 -18.04
N ILE A 151 5.22 -11.88 -17.51
CA ILE A 151 5.44 -13.15 -18.22
C ILE A 151 4.49 -13.27 -19.41
N TYR A 152 3.21 -13.00 -19.23
CA TYR A 152 2.23 -13.04 -20.31
C TYR A 152 2.55 -12.04 -21.41
N GLY A 153 2.83 -10.78 -21.06
CA GLY A 153 3.22 -9.75 -22.02
C GLY A 153 4.52 -10.08 -22.76
N GLY A 154 5.53 -10.59 -22.03
CA GLY A 154 6.82 -10.98 -22.60
C GLY A 154 6.70 -12.16 -23.56
N LEU A 155 5.94 -13.21 -23.18
CA LEU A 155 5.67 -14.35 -24.07
C LEU A 155 4.83 -13.92 -25.29
N GLY A 156 3.89 -12.99 -25.11
CA GLY A 156 3.07 -12.42 -26.19
C GLY A 156 3.87 -11.70 -27.29
N LEU A 157 5.14 -11.35 -27.04
CA LEU A 157 6.04 -10.82 -28.08
C LEU A 157 6.55 -11.91 -29.04
N PHE A 158 6.46 -13.18 -28.64
CA PHE A 158 7.02 -14.31 -29.40
C PHE A 158 5.95 -15.29 -29.88
N ILE A 159 4.84 -15.43 -29.15
CA ILE A 159 3.76 -16.37 -29.45
C ILE A 159 2.40 -15.70 -29.30
N ASP A 160 1.42 -16.14 -30.09
CA ASP A 160 0.03 -15.70 -29.94
C ASP A 160 -0.57 -16.30 -28.66
N LEU A 161 -0.94 -15.43 -27.73
CA LEU A 161 -1.49 -15.79 -26.43
C LEU A 161 -2.98 -15.52 -26.31
N GLU A 162 -3.64 -15.01 -27.37
CA GLU A 162 -5.09 -14.76 -27.37
C GLU A 162 -5.91 -15.95 -26.83
N PRO A 163 -5.60 -17.22 -27.19
CA PRO A 163 -6.35 -18.38 -26.68
C PRO A 163 -6.25 -18.58 -25.16
N TYR A 164 -5.20 -18.03 -24.52
CA TYR A 164 -4.91 -18.16 -23.10
C TYR A 164 -5.36 -16.94 -22.29
N HIS A 165 -6.00 -15.95 -22.92
CA HIS A 165 -6.38 -14.69 -22.28
C HIS A 165 -7.27 -14.87 -21.04
N ARG A 166 -8.25 -15.79 -21.10
CA ARG A 166 -9.08 -16.13 -19.93
C ARG A 166 -8.29 -16.73 -18.76
N TRP A 167 -7.27 -17.54 -19.04
CA TRP A 167 -6.43 -18.13 -18.01
C TRP A 167 -5.55 -17.10 -17.33
N LEU A 168 -5.11 -16.06 -18.06
CA LEU A 168 -4.45 -14.89 -17.47
C LEU A 168 -5.33 -14.27 -16.39
N PHE A 169 -6.62 -14.02 -16.66
CA PHE A 169 -7.54 -13.49 -15.64
C PHE A 169 -7.68 -14.41 -14.44
N GLY A 170 -7.75 -15.74 -14.66
CA GLY A 170 -7.76 -16.72 -13.58
C GLY A 170 -6.52 -16.66 -12.69
N CYS A 171 -5.33 -16.61 -13.29
CA CYS A 171 -4.08 -16.47 -12.55
C CYS A 171 -4.02 -15.14 -11.80
N VAL A 172 -4.41 -14.03 -12.44
CA VAL A 172 -4.45 -12.70 -11.81
C VAL A 172 -5.45 -12.66 -10.66
N GLY A 173 -6.64 -13.25 -10.80
CA GLY A 173 -7.63 -13.35 -9.73
C GLY A 173 -7.11 -14.12 -8.52
N PHE A 174 -6.41 -15.25 -8.77
CA PHE A 174 -5.77 -16.03 -7.72
C PHE A 174 -4.68 -15.24 -6.99
N THR A 175 -3.73 -14.63 -7.72
CA THR A 175 -2.62 -13.90 -7.10
C THR A 175 -3.03 -12.56 -6.52
N TRP A 176 -4.08 -11.94 -7.05
CA TRP A 176 -4.67 -10.74 -6.46
C TRP A 176 -5.33 -11.06 -5.12
N MET A 177 -6.10 -12.14 -5.04
CA MET A 177 -6.70 -12.53 -3.77
C MET A 177 -5.65 -13.04 -2.77
N PHE A 178 -4.57 -13.68 -3.23
CA PHE A 178 -3.36 -13.92 -2.44
C PHE A 178 -2.84 -12.63 -1.81
N HIS A 179 -2.61 -11.60 -2.64
CA HIS A 179 -2.12 -10.30 -2.19
C HIS A 179 -3.04 -9.67 -1.15
N ILE A 180 -4.35 -9.59 -1.41
CA ILE A 180 -5.32 -8.94 -0.53
C ILE A 180 -5.45 -9.70 0.80
N THR A 181 -5.62 -11.02 0.77
CA THR A 181 -5.78 -11.81 2.01
C THR A 181 -4.56 -11.71 2.92
N PHE A 182 -3.35 -11.81 2.38
CA PHE A 182 -2.13 -11.63 3.18
C PHE A 182 -1.91 -10.19 3.62
N THR A 183 -2.23 -9.20 2.78
CA THR A 183 -2.21 -7.79 3.19
C THR A 183 -3.10 -7.59 4.41
N LEU A 184 -4.37 -8.01 4.35
CA LEU A 184 -5.31 -7.91 5.48
C LEU A 184 -4.81 -8.66 6.72
N TRP A 185 -4.28 -9.87 6.54
CA TRP A 185 -3.73 -10.66 7.64
C TRP A 185 -2.55 -9.95 8.35
N MET A 186 -1.69 -9.29 7.60
CA MET A 186 -0.53 -8.58 8.15
C MET A 186 -0.89 -7.22 8.74
N LEU A 187 -1.89 -6.53 8.16
CA LEU A 187 -2.49 -5.33 8.76
C LEU A 187 -3.08 -5.66 10.13
N TRP A 188 -3.76 -6.80 10.25
CA TRP A 188 -4.32 -7.27 11.52
C TRP A 188 -3.23 -7.62 12.55
N ASN A 189 -2.15 -8.28 12.12
CA ASN A 189 -1.06 -8.71 13.00
C ASN A 189 -0.06 -7.61 13.37
N GLY A 190 -0.15 -6.41 12.77
CA GLY A 190 0.60 -5.22 13.21
C GLY A 190 2.11 -5.25 12.93
N GLN A 191 2.50 -5.37 11.65
CA GLN A 191 3.91 -5.35 11.23
C GLN A 191 4.64 -4.02 11.53
N SER A 192 5.96 -4.10 11.76
CA SER A 192 6.82 -2.94 12.05
C SER A 192 6.78 -1.89 10.96
N ASP A 193 6.67 -2.33 9.70
CA ASP A 193 6.67 -1.49 8.50
C ASP A 193 5.53 -0.45 8.53
N LEU A 194 4.38 -0.80 9.11
CA LEU A 194 3.24 0.12 9.24
C LEU A 194 3.44 1.11 10.38
N ILE A 195 3.93 0.61 11.51
CA ILE A 195 4.01 1.35 12.78
C ILE A 195 5.08 2.44 12.68
N GLU A 196 6.18 2.17 11.97
CA GLU A 196 7.29 3.11 11.82
C GLU A 196 6.83 4.49 11.30
N HIS A 197 5.90 4.50 10.35
CA HIS A 197 5.39 5.70 9.69
C HIS A 197 4.08 6.22 10.26
N GLY A 198 3.49 5.51 11.21
CA GLY A 198 2.20 5.81 11.82
C GLY A 198 1.07 5.06 11.14
N THR A 199 0.36 4.24 11.90
CA THR A 199 -0.61 3.27 11.38
C THR A 199 -1.69 3.90 10.50
N PHE A 200 -2.31 5.01 10.91
CA PHE A 200 -3.39 5.63 10.12
C PHE A 200 -2.90 6.16 8.75
N PHE A 201 -1.75 6.85 8.69
CA PHE A 201 -1.09 7.20 7.44
C PHE A 201 -0.80 5.97 6.56
N SER A 202 -0.18 4.93 7.14
CA SER A 202 0.15 3.71 6.41
C SER A 202 -1.10 3.04 5.83
N MET A 203 -2.17 2.90 6.62
CA MET A 203 -3.45 2.34 6.18
C MET A 203 -4.06 3.15 5.03
N MET A 204 -3.99 4.48 5.10
CA MET A 204 -4.52 5.37 4.06
C MET A 204 -3.78 5.19 2.72
N VAL A 205 -2.45 5.15 2.77
CA VAL A 205 -1.62 4.92 1.57
C VAL A 205 -1.88 3.52 0.99
N ILE A 206 -1.92 2.49 1.82
CA ILE A 206 -2.20 1.11 1.40
C ILE A 206 -3.59 1.04 0.74
N TYR A 207 -4.61 1.65 1.36
CA TYR A 207 -5.96 1.71 0.82
C TYR A 207 -5.99 2.38 -0.57
N LEU A 208 -5.46 3.59 -0.66
CA LEU A 208 -5.43 4.37 -1.91
C LEU A 208 -4.71 3.62 -3.03
N MET A 209 -3.52 3.08 -2.74
CA MET A 209 -2.72 2.38 -3.74
C MET A 209 -3.40 1.09 -4.21
N ASN A 210 -4.00 0.30 -3.32
CA ASN A 210 -4.77 -0.88 -3.74
C ASN A 210 -6.02 -0.49 -4.54
N PHE A 211 -6.72 0.60 -4.19
CA PHE A 211 -7.84 1.09 -5.00
C PHE A 211 -7.40 1.57 -6.37
N ILE A 212 -6.24 2.24 -6.49
CA ILE A 212 -5.66 2.61 -7.79
C ILE A 212 -5.41 1.34 -8.64
N VAL A 213 -4.81 0.31 -8.05
CA VAL A 213 -4.56 -0.95 -8.76
C VAL A 213 -5.87 -1.64 -9.16
N LEU A 214 -6.89 -1.66 -8.29
CA LEU A 214 -8.22 -2.17 -8.62
C LEU A 214 -8.88 -1.39 -9.75
N SER A 215 -8.82 -0.06 -9.73
CA SER A 215 -9.32 0.79 -10.80
C SER A 215 -8.60 0.52 -12.11
N PHE A 216 -7.28 0.32 -12.09
CA PHE A 216 -6.51 -0.04 -13.27
C PHE A 216 -6.92 -1.41 -13.81
N MET A 217 -7.07 -2.41 -12.94
CA MET A 217 -7.57 -3.73 -13.32
C MET A 217 -8.97 -3.66 -13.93
N LEU A 218 -9.87 -2.85 -13.36
CA LEU A 218 -11.21 -2.64 -13.89
C LEU A 218 -11.18 -2.02 -15.30
N ILE A 219 -10.36 -1.00 -15.51
CA ILE A 219 -10.18 -0.35 -16.82
C ILE A 219 -9.61 -1.33 -17.84
N LEU A 220 -8.66 -2.19 -17.46
CA LEU A 220 -8.09 -3.18 -18.37
C LEU A 220 -9.03 -4.36 -18.66
N ALA A 221 -9.82 -4.77 -17.68
CA ALA A 221 -10.74 -5.90 -17.82
C ALA A 221 -12.05 -5.52 -18.54
N SER A 222 -12.46 -4.26 -18.47
CA SER A 222 -13.68 -3.78 -19.09
C SER A 222 -13.40 -3.19 -20.47
N ARG A 223 -14.23 -3.54 -21.46
CA ARG A 223 -14.21 -2.86 -22.77
C ARG A 223 -14.86 -1.47 -22.73
N ASP A 224 -15.67 -1.20 -21.70
CA ASP A 224 -16.49 0.01 -21.58
C ASP A 224 -15.90 1.04 -20.60
N VAL A 225 -15.14 0.61 -19.59
CA VAL A 225 -14.39 1.54 -18.73
C VAL A 225 -13.08 1.89 -19.41
N THR A 226 -12.95 3.15 -19.81
CA THR A 226 -11.70 3.72 -20.33
C THR A 226 -11.08 4.63 -19.29
N PHE A 227 -9.79 4.97 -19.45
CA PHE A 227 -9.16 6.01 -18.64
C PHE A 227 -9.92 7.34 -18.69
N ASN A 228 -10.51 7.69 -19.83
CA ASN A 228 -11.29 8.91 -19.99
C ASN A 228 -12.62 8.86 -19.23
N SER A 229 -13.38 7.76 -19.34
CA SER A 229 -14.63 7.63 -18.58
C SER A 229 -14.38 7.56 -17.08
N PHE A 230 -13.33 6.86 -16.64
CA PHE A 230 -12.92 6.84 -15.24
C PHE A 230 -12.47 8.23 -14.74
N GLY A 231 -11.73 8.98 -15.57
CA GLY A 231 -11.34 10.36 -15.28
C GLY A 231 -12.53 11.30 -15.10
N LYS A 232 -13.59 11.13 -15.89
CA LYS A 232 -14.85 11.87 -15.70
C LYS A 232 -15.52 11.55 -14.36
N GLU A 233 -15.51 10.29 -13.93
CA GLU A 233 -16.05 9.90 -12.62
C GLU A 233 -15.23 10.47 -11.46
N LEU A 234 -13.90 10.58 -11.60
CA LEU A 234 -13.05 11.28 -10.63
C LEU A 234 -13.38 12.77 -10.55
N LEU A 235 -13.54 13.44 -11.69
CA LEU A 235 -13.93 14.86 -11.74
C LEU A 235 -15.32 15.08 -11.13
N ALA A 236 -16.28 14.23 -11.46
CA ALA A 236 -17.62 14.28 -10.87
C ALA A 236 -17.57 14.10 -9.35
N GLY A 237 -16.77 13.15 -8.85
CA GLY A 237 -16.55 12.99 -7.41
C GLY A 237 -15.91 14.23 -6.77
N ALA A 238 -14.93 14.86 -7.42
CA ALA A 238 -14.34 16.09 -6.92
C ALA A 238 -15.34 17.25 -6.85
N MET A 239 -16.22 17.37 -7.84
CA MET A 239 -17.30 18.36 -7.86
C MET A 239 -18.31 18.09 -6.73
N ASP A 240 -18.77 16.85 -6.57
CA ASP A 240 -19.68 16.46 -5.48
C ASP A 240 -19.08 16.76 -4.11
N PHE A 241 -17.79 16.48 -3.91
CA PHE A 241 -17.09 16.80 -2.67
C PHE A 241 -17.05 18.31 -2.43
N SER A 242 -16.71 19.09 -3.46
CA SER A 242 -16.68 20.54 -3.40
C SER A 242 -18.04 21.12 -3.02
N ASP A 243 -19.12 20.65 -3.66
CA ASP A 243 -20.48 21.08 -3.38
C ASP A 243 -20.89 20.74 -1.95
N TRP A 244 -20.54 19.55 -1.46
CA TRP A 244 -20.79 19.15 -0.08
C TRP A 244 -20.07 20.05 0.93
N VAL A 245 -18.79 20.37 0.69
CA VAL A 245 -18.03 21.30 1.54
C VAL A 245 -18.66 22.69 1.53
N MET A 246 -19.03 23.21 0.36
CA MET A 246 -19.65 24.54 0.24
C MET A 246 -21.00 24.60 0.98
N ARG A 247 -21.80 23.53 0.93
CA ARG A 247 -23.06 23.44 1.72
C ARG A 247 -22.80 23.43 3.21
N LEU A 248 -21.79 22.71 3.69
CA LEU A 248 -21.44 22.70 5.12
C LEU A 248 -20.95 24.05 5.63
N VAL A 249 -20.20 24.80 4.80
CA VAL A 249 -19.74 26.14 5.14
C VAL A 249 -20.90 27.15 5.09
N GLY A 250 -21.74 27.07 4.06
CA GLY A 250 -22.91 27.94 3.89
C GLY A 250 -24.02 27.72 4.94
N ALA A 251 -24.25 26.46 5.34
CA ALA A 251 -25.21 26.12 6.40
C ALA A 251 -24.79 26.59 7.80
N LYS A 252 -23.54 27.02 8.00
CA LYS A 252 -23.07 27.63 9.25
C LYS A 252 -23.29 29.16 9.30
N GLN A 253 -23.76 29.77 8.21
CA GLN A 253 -23.93 31.22 8.09
C GLN A 253 -25.41 31.68 8.16
N GLY A 254 -26.37 30.76 8.31
CA GLY A 254 -27.79 31.06 8.52
C GLY A 254 -28.30 30.44 9.81
#